data_AF-A0A453CCR4-F1
#
_entry.id   AF-A0A453CCR4-F1
#
_cell.length_a   1.000
_cell.length_b   1.000
_cell.length_c   1.000
_cell.angle_alpha   90.00
_cell.angle_beta   90.00
_cell.angle_gamma   90.00
#
_symmetry.space_group_name_H-M   'P 1'
#
loop_
_entity.id
_entity.type
_entity.pdbx_description
1 polymer ?
#
loop_
_entity_poly.entity_id
_entity_poly.type
_entity_poly.pdbx_seq_one_letter_code
_entity_poly.pdbx_strand_id
1 'polypeptide(L)'
;LVPRHPDLFRLVGVPGPDASGDAFLELTSWDDRLAKSAIELRADREADVVGIRPRPNFTVKLPKGFYLKKEMREWVRDWLELPYVSPYADTFGLHPASPEAEKRLIGVLHEVLSLSVERRMAVPIIGKFCDEFRLSNAFSNAFTRHPGIFYVSLKGGIKTVILREAYDENGELVDRDPMIELKERFVAIMDEGHKKYLEELRRRNEMLQKERANAIHRGAKVDTNIEEGDMEGSEEDEVYDYAQVESEGREPL
;
A
#
# COMPACT_ATOMS: atom_id res chain seq x y z
N LEU A 1 16.70 -1.34 22.94
CA LEU A 1 17.27 -0.43 21.92
C LEU A 1 17.94 0.77 22.59
N VAL A 2 17.20 1.60 23.33
CA VAL A 2 17.70 2.83 23.99
C VAL A 2 18.98 2.63 24.82
N PRO A 3 19.13 1.61 25.70
CA PRO A 3 20.36 1.46 26.47
C PRO A 3 21.60 1.12 25.65
N ARG A 4 21.42 0.59 24.42
CA ARG A 4 22.52 0.21 23.52
C ARG A 4 22.96 1.35 22.61
N HIS A 5 22.07 2.32 22.35
CA HIS A 5 22.27 3.44 21.45
C HIS A 5 21.66 4.73 22.04
N PRO A 6 22.12 5.18 23.22
CA PRO A 6 21.55 6.33 23.91
C PRO A 6 21.88 7.66 23.21
N ASP A 7 22.86 7.66 22.33
CA ASP A 7 23.28 8.76 21.46
C ASP A 7 22.33 8.97 20.27
N LEU A 8 21.70 7.89 19.80
CA LEU A 8 20.77 7.94 18.66
C LEU A 8 19.32 8.07 19.12
N PHE A 9 18.92 7.33 20.15
CA PHE A 9 17.52 7.21 20.54
C PHE A 9 17.24 7.71 21.95
N ARG A 10 16.10 8.37 22.11
CA ARG A 10 15.54 8.80 23.38
C ARG A 10 14.13 8.25 23.54
N LEU A 11 13.78 7.83 24.76
CA LEU A 11 12.39 7.53 25.10
C LEU A 11 11.73 8.83 25.59
N VAL A 12 10.60 9.19 24.98
CA VAL A 12 9.79 10.34 25.36
C VAL A 12 8.42 9.84 25.78
N GLY A 13 7.81 10.47 26.80
CA GLY A 13 6.56 10.01 27.41
C GLY A 13 6.78 9.02 28.55
N VAL A 14 5.69 8.51 29.12
CA VAL A 14 5.70 7.59 30.26
C VAL A 14 5.24 6.21 29.79
N PRO A 15 6.09 5.17 29.88
CA PRO A 15 5.68 3.83 29.51
C PRO A 15 4.62 3.33 30.50
N GLY A 16 3.43 3.03 29.99
CA GLY A 16 2.38 2.37 30.75
C GLY A 16 2.72 0.91 31.05
N PRO A 17 2.04 0.25 32.00
CA PRO A 17 2.31 -1.14 32.38
C PRO A 17 2.25 -2.11 31.19
N ASP A 18 1.36 -1.85 30.21
CA ASP A 18 1.02 -2.79 29.13
C ASP A 18 1.11 -2.13 27.74
N ALA A 19 2.10 -1.25 27.50
CA ALA A 19 2.22 -0.43 26.28
C ALA A 19 1.04 0.55 26.03
N SER A 20 0.18 0.75 27.03
CA SER A 20 -0.92 1.72 27.04
C SER A 20 -0.49 3.15 27.35
N GLY A 21 0.80 3.37 27.60
CA GLY A 21 1.35 4.70 27.86
C GLY A 21 1.59 5.51 26.58
N ASP A 22 1.87 6.79 26.75
CA ASP A 22 2.20 7.73 25.68
C ASP A 22 3.70 7.69 25.31
N ALA A 23 4.38 6.57 25.59
CA ALA A 23 5.80 6.45 25.35
C ALA A 23 6.10 6.18 23.86
N PHE A 24 6.89 7.05 23.26
CA PHE A 24 7.41 6.88 21.90
C PHE A 24 8.93 6.97 21.86
N LEU A 25 9.50 6.28 20.87
CA LEU A 25 10.92 6.31 20.59
C LEU A 25 11.22 7.46 19.65
N GLU A 26 12.02 8.41 20.11
CA GLU A 26 12.47 9.56 19.33
C GLU A 26 13.89 9.32 18.83
N LEU A 27 14.12 9.64 17.55
CA LEU A 27 15.44 9.68 16.95
C LEU A 27 16.04 11.07 17.17
N THR A 28 17.02 11.17 18.05
CA THR A 28 17.65 12.44 18.46
C THR A 28 18.83 12.83 17.58
N SER A 29 19.52 11.85 17.01
CA SER A 29 20.60 12.06 16.06
C SER A 29 20.62 10.93 15.03
N TRP A 30 21.09 11.23 13.83
CA TRP A 30 21.20 10.27 12.74
C TRP A 30 22.44 10.58 11.90
N ASP A 31 22.91 9.58 11.15
CA ASP A 31 23.94 9.77 10.14
C ASP A 31 23.28 10.30 8.86
N ASP A 32 23.65 11.52 8.45
CA ASP A 32 23.15 12.16 7.23
C ASP A 32 23.42 11.34 5.96
N ARG A 33 24.38 10.41 5.99
CA ARG A 33 24.66 9.48 4.88
C ARG A 33 23.53 8.47 4.67
N LEU A 34 22.79 8.16 5.73
CA LEU A 34 21.63 7.26 5.71
C LEU A 34 20.33 8.01 5.39
N ALA A 35 20.29 9.32 5.63
CA ALA A 35 19.14 10.18 5.37
C ALA A 35 19.03 10.58 3.89
N LYS A 36 19.01 9.58 3.00
CA LYS A 36 18.88 9.76 1.56
C LYS A 36 17.56 9.18 1.07
N SER A 37 16.80 9.97 0.32
CA SER A 37 15.56 9.47 -0.27
C SER A 37 15.81 8.46 -1.38
N ALA A 38 14.79 7.69 -1.74
CA ALA A 38 14.79 6.79 -2.89
C ALA A 38 15.21 7.50 -4.19
N ILE A 39 14.84 8.77 -4.35
CA ILE A 39 15.22 9.60 -5.51
C ILE A 39 16.71 9.95 -5.47
N GLU A 40 17.24 10.31 -4.30
CA GLU A 40 18.67 10.60 -4.12
C GLU A 40 19.52 9.34 -4.31
N LEU A 41 19.10 8.21 -3.74
CA LEU A 41 19.75 6.92 -3.92
C LEU A 41 19.75 6.46 -5.37
N ARG A 42 18.67 6.70 -6.12
CA ARG A 42 18.63 6.44 -7.56
C ARG A 42 19.66 7.28 -8.32
N ALA A 43 19.74 8.58 -8.00
CA ALA A 43 20.72 9.47 -8.62
C ALA A 43 22.16 9.04 -8.29
N ASP A 44 22.42 8.59 -7.07
CA ASP A 44 23.74 8.08 -6.66
C ASP A 44 24.09 6.79 -7.44
N ARG A 45 23.16 5.84 -7.56
CA ARG A 45 23.37 4.60 -8.34
C ARG A 45 23.64 4.88 -9.82
N GLU A 46 22.96 5.88 -10.40
CA GLU A 46 23.20 6.29 -11.79
C GLU A 46 24.59 6.96 -11.94
N ALA A 47 25.01 7.72 -10.93
CA ALA A 47 26.35 8.31 -10.88
C ALA A 47 27.45 7.24 -10.90
N ASP A 48 27.25 6.13 -10.20
CA ASP A 48 28.20 5.01 -10.15
C ASP A 48 28.38 4.35 -11.53
N VAL A 49 27.34 4.37 -12.37
CA VAL A 49 27.36 3.78 -13.72
C VAL A 49 27.90 4.75 -14.77
N VAL A 50 27.46 6.01 -14.73
CA VAL A 50 27.73 7.01 -15.78
C VAL A 50 28.95 7.89 -15.45
N GLY A 51 29.38 7.90 -14.19
CA GLY A 51 30.50 8.72 -13.68
C GLY A 51 30.13 10.17 -13.41
N ILE A 52 28.90 10.59 -13.69
CA ILE A 52 28.37 11.93 -13.43
C ILE A 52 27.08 11.77 -12.64
N ARG A 53 26.98 12.44 -11.49
CA ARG A 53 25.77 12.41 -10.68
C ARG A 53 24.67 13.26 -11.33
N PRO A 54 23.58 12.65 -11.83
CA PRO A 54 22.45 13.42 -12.31
C PRO A 54 21.81 14.18 -11.15
N ARG A 55 21.15 15.28 -11.46
CA ARG A 55 20.34 16.00 -10.49
C ARG A 55 19.18 15.11 -10.04
N PRO A 56 19.00 14.85 -8.73
CA PRO A 56 17.86 14.08 -8.23
C PRO A 56 16.55 14.72 -8.71
N ASN A 57 15.68 13.92 -9.34
CA ASN A 57 14.39 14.39 -9.81
C ASN A 57 13.36 13.26 -9.90
N PHE A 58 12.09 13.64 -9.94
CA PHE A 58 10.97 12.70 -10.03
C PHE A 58 10.90 12.09 -11.43
N THR A 59 10.62 10.78 -11.50
CA THR A 59 10.28 10.14 -12.77
C THR A 59 8.79 10.33 -13.04
N VAL A 60 8.47 10.95 -14.17
CA VAL A 60 7.10 11.20 -14.59
C VAL A 60 6.74 10.23 -15.71
N LYS A 61 5.84 9.28 -15.41
CA LYS A 61 5.28 8.33 -16.38
C LYS A 61 3.80 8.59 -16.54
N LEU A 62 3.36 8.82 -17.78
CA LEU A 62 1.93 8.92 -18.11
C LEU A 62 1.46 7.63 -18.76
N PRO A 63 0.21 7.21 -18.52
CA PRO A 63 -0.36 6.03 -19.18
C PRO A 63 -0.27 6.15 -20.71
N LYS A 64 -0.18 5.02 -21.40
CA LYS A 64 -0.18 5.01 -22.87
C LYS A 64 -1.45 5.67 -23.41
N GLY A 65 -1.29 6.61 -24.34
CA GLY A 65 -2.40 7.37 -24.92
C GLY A 65 -2.90 8.54 -24.06
N PHE A 66 -2.33 8.74 -22.86
CA PHE A 66 -2.63 9.91 -22.04
C PHE A 66 -1.72 11.08 -22.40
N TYR A 67 -2.32 12.25 -22.64
CA TYR A 67 -1.58 13.47 -22.97
C TYR A 67 -2.00 14.61 -22.05
N LEU A 68 -1.01 15.25 -21.44
CA LEU A 68 -1.23 16.51 -20.74
C LEU A 68 -1.51 17.62 -21.75
N LYS A 69 -2.50 18.46 -21.42
CA LYS A 69 -2.71 19.76 -22.08
C LYS A 69 -1.42 20.58 -22.02
N LYS A 70 -1.24 21.47 -22.99
CA LYS A 70 0.01 22.23 -23.16
C LYS A 70 0.40 22.97 -21.88
N GLU A 71 -0.56 23.64 -21.26
CA GLU A 71 -0.36 24.45 -20.06
C GLU A 71 0.08 23.57 -18.87
N MET A 72 -0.55 22.41 -18.71
CA MET A 72 -0.19 21.46 -17.66
C MET A 72 1.20 20.86 -17.91
N ARG A 73 1.56 20.59 -19.17
CA ARG A 73 2.88 20.08 -19.52
C ARG A 73 3.98 21.11 -19.25
N GLU A 74 3.76 22.37 -19.60
CA GLU A 74 4.67 23.47 -19.30
C GLU A 74 4.81 23.64 -17.78
N TRP A 75 3.70 23.59 -17.04
CA TRP A 75 3.73 23.63 -15.58
C TRP A 75 4.53 22.46 -14.97
N VAL A 76 4.30 21.22 -15.42
CA VAL A 76 5.07 20.05 -14.95
C VAL A 76 6.55 20.21 -15.27
N ARG A 77 6.91 20.69 -16.47
CA ARG A 77 8.31 20.96 -16.84
C ARG A 77 8.93 21.97 -15.88
N ASP A 78 8.30 23.12 -15.70
CA ASP A 78 8.83 24.19 -14.86
C ASP A 78 8.92 23.75 -13.39
N TRP A 79 7.96 22.95 -12.92
CA TRP A 79 8.00 22.34 -11.59
C TRP A 79 9.12 21.29 -11.45
N LEU A 80 9.40 20.50 -12.50
CA LEU A 80 10.53 19.56 -12.52
C LEU A 80 11.88 20.28 -12.48
N GLU A 81 11.98 21.49 -13.02
CA GLU A 81 13.18 22.32 -12.99
C GLU A 81 13.49 22.92 -11.60
N LEU A 82 12.56 22.87 -10.64
CA LEU A 82 12.79 23.30 -9.25
C LEU A 82 13.76 22.38 -8.51
N PRO A 83 14.67 22.91 -7.66
CA PRO A 83 15.60 22.09 -6.87
C PRO A 83 14.88 21.00 -6.12
N TYR A 84 15.41 19.77 -6.18
CA TYR A 84 14.85 18.70 -5.37
C TYR A 84 15.13 19.02 -3.89
N VAL A 85 14.07 18.91 -3.08
CA VAL A 85 14.15 19.14 -1.64
C VAL A 85 13.97 17.79 -0.97
N SER A 86 15.03 17.33 -0.30
CA SER A 86 15.00 16.02 0.36
C SER A 86 13.92 15.98 1.46
N PRO A 87 13.18 14.86 1.61
CA PRO A 87 12.24 14.64 2.71
C PRO A 87 12.88 14.85 4.09
N TYR A 88 14.17 14.49 4.19
CA TYR A 88 14.97 14.54 5.41
C TYR A 88 15.66 15.88 5.64
N ALA A 89 15.59 16.82 4.70
CA ALA A 89 16.15 18.15 4.88
C ALA A 89 15.32 18.98 5.88
N ASP A 90 16.01 19.85 6.62
CA ASP A 90 15.34 20.82 7.50
C ASP A 90 14.52 21.80 6.66
N THR A 91 13.29 22.06 7.11
CA THR A 91 12.32 22.91 6.40
C THR A 91 12.15 24.28 7.05
N PHE A 92 13.00 24.62 8.01
CA PHE A 92 12.91 25.90 8.68
C PHE A 92 12.98 27.05 7.66
N GLY A 93 11.90 27.83 7.53
CA GLY A 93 11.83 28.98 6.62
C GLY A 93 11.15 28.74 5.27
N LEU A 94 10.72 27.51 4.93
CA LEU A 94 9.91 27.28 3.73
C LEU A 94 8.47 27.79 3.92
N HIS A 95 8.04 28.68 3.04
CA HIS A 95 6.65 29.14 3.05
C HIS A 95 5.73 27.98 2.62
N PRO A 96 4.67 27.63 3.38
CA PRO A 96 3.83 26.46 3.08
C PRO A 96 3.17 26.46 1.69
N ALA A 97 2.93 27.64 1.11
CA ALA A 97 2.36 27.80 -0.24
C ALA A 97 3.43 27.99 -1.35
N SER A 98 4.72 27.80 -1.04
CA SER A 98 5.79 27.92 -2.03
C SER A 98 5.85 26.68 -2.96
N PRO A 99 6.31 26.84 -4.21
CA PRO A 99 6.57 25.69 -5.09
C PRO A 99 7.57 24.69 -4.50
N GLU A 100 8.54 25.15 -3.70
CA GLU A 100 9.52 24.33 -2.99
C GLU A 100 8.86 23.50 -1.87
N ALA A 101 7.88 24.07 -1.16
CA ALA A 101 7.08 23.33 -0.19
C ALA A 101 6.23 22.24 -0.88
N GLU A 102 5.64 22.53 -2.05
CA GLU A 102 4.97 21.50 -2.86
C GLU A 102 5.98 20.44 -3.32
N LYS A 103 7.16 20.84 -3.81
CA LYS A 103 8.23 19.92 -4.24
C LYS A 103 8.63 18.95 -3.12
N ARG A 104 8.82 19.46 -1.90
CA ARG A 104 9.12 18.64 -0.72
C ARG A 104 7.96 17.75 -0.34
N LEU A 105 6.72 18.26 -0.34
CA LEU A 105 5.53 17.46 -0.04
C LEU A 105 5.46 16.22 -0.94
N ILE A 106 5.66 16.40 -2.25
CA ILE A 106 5.72 15.30 -3.21
C ILE A 106 6.89 14.36 -2.91
N GLY A 107 8.05 14.90 -2.51
CA GLY A 107 9.20 14.11 -2.06
C GLY A 107 8.90 13.23 -0.85
N VAL A 108 8.24 13.76 0.18
CA VAL A 108 7.85 13.01 1.38
C VAL A 108 6.86 11.90 1.03
N LEU A 109 5.82 12.20 0.25
CA LEU A 109 4.84 11.20 -0.17
C LEU A 109 5.48 10.12 -1.04
N HIS A 110 6.40 10.49 -1.93
CA HIS A 110 7.17 9.56 -2.74
C HIS A 110 8.03 8.64 -1.87
N GLU A 111 8.71 9.19 -0.85
CA GLU A 111 9.55 8.42 0.06
C GLU A 111 8.73 7.42 0.90
N VAL A 112 7.62 7.88 1.50
CA VAL A 112 6.73 7.02 2.29
C VAL A 112 6.21 5.84 1.48
N LEU A 113 5.83 6.08 0.22
CA LEU A 113 5.43 4.99 -0.68
C LEU A 113 6.63 4.11 -1.06
N SER A 114 7.79 4.69 -1.32
CA SER A 114 9.01 3.95 -1.67
C SER A 114 9.48 3.00 -0.57
N LEU A 115 9.22 3.33 0.69
CA LEU A 115 9.52 2.48 1.84
C LEU A 115 8.48 1.37 2.06
N SER A 116 7.31 1.44 1.42
CA SER A 116 6.29 0.39 1.52
C SER A 116 6.62 -0.79 0.60
N VAL A 117 6.36 -2.01 1.08
CA VAL A 117 6.66 -3.27 0.36
C VAL A 117 6.05 -3.28 -1.05
N GLU A 118 4.77 -2.93 -1.16
CA GLU A 118 4.04 -2.92 -2.42
C GLU A 118 4.08 -1.55 -3.12
N ARG A 119 4.86 -0.58 -2.63
CA ARG A 119 4.96 0.78 -3.21
C ARG A 119 3.60 1.49 -3.37
N ARG A 120 2.66 1.15 -2.48
CA ARG A 120 1.29 1.66 -2.43
C ARG A 120 0.81 1.76 -0.98
N MET A 121 -0.08 2.71 -0.72
CA MET A 121 -0.67 2.90 0.60
C MET A 121 -2.07 3.52 0.51
N ALA A 122 -2.97 3.10 1.39
CA ALA A 122 -4.29 3.70 1.50
C ALA A 122 -4.17 5.15 1.99
N VAL A 123 -4.85 6.09 1.33
CA VAL A 123 -4.82 7.53 1.67
C VAL A 123 -5.21 7.78 3.14
N PRO A 124 -6.23 7.11 3.72
CA PRO A 124 -6.55 7.29 5.13
C PRO A 124 -5.43 6.86 6.09
N ILE A 125 -4.55 5.94 5.69
CA ILE A 125 -3.40 5.53 6.50
C ILE A 125 -2.33 6.61 6.49
N ILE A 126 -2.01 7.18 5.31
CA ILE A 126 -1.11 8.34 5.22
C ILE A 126 -1.64 9.51 6.07
N GLY A 127 -2.95 9.72 6.05
CA GLY A 127 -3.62 10.79 6.81
C GLY A 127 -3.46 10.69 8.33
N LYS A 128 -3.19 9.49 8.87
CA LYS A 128 -2.92 9.30 10.31
C LYS A 128 -1.57 9.87 10.74
N PHE A 129 -0.67 10.12 9.78
CA PHE A 129 0.69 10.61 10.01
C PHE A 129 0.89 12.04 9.47
N CYS A 130 -0.19 12.81 9.29
CA CYS A 130 -0.11 14.15 8.73
C CYS A 130 0.79 15.07 9.56
N ASP A 131 0.70 15.01 10.88
CA ASP A 131 1.47 15.89 11.76
C ASP A 131 2.97 15.52 11.75
N GLU A 132 3.27 14.23 11.78
CA GLU A 132 4.64 13.68 11.75
C GLU A 132 5.34 14.02 10.43
N PHE A 133 4.62 13.90 9.32
CA PHE A 133 5.14 14.20 7.99
C PHE A 133 5.02 15.68 7.60
N ARG A 134 4.41 16.51 8.47
CA ARG A 134 4.10 17.93 8.23
C ARG A 134 3.31 18.14 6.93
N LEU A 135 2.35 17.26 6.69
CA LEU A 135 1.45 17.33 5.53
C LEU A 135 0.36 18.37 5.79
N SER A 136 -0.15 18.98 4.72
CA SER A 136 -1.33 19.82 4.83
C SER A 136 -2.60 18.97 4.94
N ASN A 137 -3.67 19.52 5.51
CA ASN A 137 -4.99 18.85 5.56
C ASN A 137 -5.54 18.50 4.17
N ALA A 138 -5.02 19.12 3.11
CA ALA A 138 -5.38 18.90 1.72
C ALA A 138 -4.31 18.10 0.95
N PHE A 139 -3.42 17.35 1.62
CA PHE A 139 -2.33 16.61 0.99
C PHE A 139 -2.81 15.65 -0.09
N SER A 140 -4.03 15.11 0.03
CA SER A 140 -4.60 14.20 -0.97
C SER A 140 -4.71 14.84 -2.36
N ASN A 141 -4.82 16.16 -2.46
CA ASN A 141 -4.84 16.89 -3.73
C ASN A 141 -3.49 16.82 -4.45
N ALA A 142 -2.40 16.54 -3.73
CA ALA A 142 -1.08 16.36 -4.31
C ALA A 142 -1.06 15.15 -5.28
N PHE A 143 -1.78 14.07 -4.96
CA PHE A 143 -1.84 12.89 -5.81
C PHE A 143 -2.51 13.15 -7.16
N THR A 144 -3.59 13.95 -7.16
CA THR A 144 -4.32 14.28 -8.41
C THR A 144 -3.63 15.40 -9.21
N ARG A 145 -2.89 16.29 -8.54
CA ARG A 145 -2.05 17.33 -9.20
C ARG A 145 -0.82 16.76 -9.89
N HIS A 146 -0.30 15.62 -9.40
CA HIS A 146 0.89 14.97 -9.94
C HIS A 146 0.59 13.57 -10.51
N PRO A 147 -0.31 13.47 -11.51
CA PRO A 147 -0.82 12.19 -12.01
C PRO A 147 0.22 11.38 -12.77
N GLY A 148 1.41 11.94 -13.06
CA GLY A 148 2.52 11.20 -13.67
C GLY A 148 3.50 10.60 -12.66
N ILE A 149 3.38 10.95 -11.39
CA ILE A 149 4.16 10.36 -10.28
C ILE A 149 3.29 9.37 -9.52
N PHE A 150 2.04 9.77 -9.24
CA PHE A 150 1.10 8.97 -8.48
C PHE A 150 -0.07 8.51 -9.35
N TYR A 151 -0.55 7.31 -9.02
CA TYR A 151 -1.85 6.82 -9.44
C TYR A 151 -2.73 6.65 -8.21
N VAL A 152 -4.03 6.95 -8.32
CA VAL A 152 -4.99 6.76 -7.24
C VAL A 152 -6.04 5.78 -7.71
N SER A 153 -6.06 4.60 -7.10
CA SER A 153 -7.11 3.60 -7.30
C SER A 153 -8.23 3.83 -6.28
N LEU A 154 -9.48 3.61 -6.71
CA LEU A 154 -10.63 3.53 -5.82
C LEU A 154 -11.19 2.10 -5.91
N LYS A 155 -10.74 1.24 -4.99
CA LYS A 155 -11.17 -0.16 -4.92
C LYS A 155 -11.87 -0.42 -3.60
N GLY A 156 -13.06 -1.02 -3.63
CA GLY A 156 -13.84 -1.32 -2.42
C GLY A 156 -14.13 -0.08 -1.57
N GLY A 157 -14.29 1.10 -2.19
CA GLY A 157 -14.49 2.37 -1.48
C GLY A 157 -13.23 2.98 -0.85
N ILE A 158 -12.08 2.30 -0.92
CA ILE A 158 -10.82 2.77 -0.35
C ILE A 158 -9.96 3.41 -1.43
N LYS A 159 -9.57 4.67 -1.21
CA LYS A 159 -8.59 5.36 -2.05
C LYS A 159 -7.20 4.88 -1.71
N THR A 160 -6.52 4.25 -2.66
CA THR A 160 -5.15 3.75 -2.53
C THR A 160 -4.25 4.48 -3.51
N VAL A 161 -3.17 5.06 -3.00
CA VAL A 161 -2.16 5.73 -3.84
C VAL A 161 -1.07 4.73 -4.15
N ILE A 162 -0.64 4.75 -5.40
CA ILE A 162 0.39 3.87 -5.96
C ILE A 162 1.48 4.74 -6.59
N LEU A 163 2.75 4.39 -6.36
CA LEU A 163 3.88 5.06 -6.98
C LEU A 163 4.08 4.54 -8.42
N ARG A 164 3.83 5.36 -9.43
CA ARG A 164 3.84 4.91 -10.84
C ARG A 164 5.17 4.39 -11.33
N GLU A 165 6.27 5.03 -10.91
CA GLU A 165 7.60 4.61 -11.35
C GLU A 165 7.97 3.19 -10.88
N ALA A 166 7.34 2.71 -9.80
CA ALA A 166 7.61 1.41 -9.23
C ALA A 166 6.96 0.24 -10.02
N TYR A 167 6.07 0.55 -10.95
CA TYR A 167 5.37 -0.44 -11.77
C TYR A 167 5.76 -0.32 -13.25
N ASP A 168 5.73 -1.46 -13.93
CA ASP A 168 5.96 -1.56 -15.37
C ASP A 168 4.68 -1.28 -16.17
N GLU A 169 4.76 -1.43 -17.50
CA GLU A 169 3.62 -1.20 -18.40
C GLU A 169 2.51 -2.25 -18.28
N ASN A 170 2.80 -3.41 -17.68
CA ASN A 170 1.84 -4.48 -17.42
C ASN A 170 1.15 -4.30 -16.06
N GLY A 171 1.59 -3.31 -15.28
CA GLY A 171 1.14 -3.05 -13.92
C GLY A 171 1.77 -3.98 -12.89
N GLU A 172 2.93 -4.57 -13.20
CA GLU A 172 3.69 -5.42 -12.29
C GLU A 172 4.77 -4.61 -11.58
N LEU A 173 4.98 -4.89 -10.29
CA LEU A 173 5.97 -4.19 -9.48
C LEU A 173 7.37 -4.55 -9.99
N VAL A 174 8.16 -3.54 -10.34
CA VAL A 174 9.50 -3.70 -10.95
C VAL A 174 10.49 -4.30 -9.96
N ASP A 175 10.42 -3.87 -8.70
CA ASP A 175 11.31 -4.29 -7.62
C ASP A 175 10.46 -5.04 -6.58
N ARG A 176 10.38 -6.37 -6.75
CA ARG A 176 9.55 -7.24 -5.90
C ARG A 176 10.31 -7.66 -4.65
N ASP A 177 9.74 -7.33 -3.50
CA ASP A 177 10.26 -7.79 -2.22
C ASP A 177 9.94 -9.29 -2.01
N PRO A 178 10.87 -10.09 -1.44
CA PRO A 178 10.63 -11.50 -1.13
C PRO A 178 9.37 -11.77 -0.28
N MET A 179 8.95 -10.80 0.54
CA MET A 179 7.71 -10.90 1.32
C MET A 179 6.46 -11.00 0.44
N ILE A 180 6.47 -10.36 -0.74
CA ILE A 180 5.35 -10.44 -1.70
C ILE A 180 5.24 -11.87 -2.23
N GLU A 181 6.37 -12.47 -2.64
CA GLU A 181 6.40 -13.85 -3.15
C GLU A 181 5.93 -14.86 -2.09
N LEU A 182 6.34 -14.65 -0.84
CA LEU A 182 5.90 -15.49 0.29
C LEU A 182 4.39 -15.36 0.53
N LYS A 183 3.86 -14.13 0.49
CA LYS A 183 2.42 -13.86 0.62
C LYS A 183 1.63 -14.54 -0.50
N GLU A 184 2.05 -14.41 -1.75
CA GLU A 184 1.39 -15.04 -2.89
C GLU A 184 1.38 -16.56 -2.78
N ARG A 185 2.51 -17.16 -2.39
CA ARG A 185 2.58 -18.60 -2.15
C ARG A 185 1.65 -19.04 -1.01
N PHE A 186 1.57 -18.26 0.06
CA PHE A 186 0.67 -18.54 1.17
C PHE A 186 -0.80 -18.48 0.72
N VAL A 187 -1.19 -17.45 -0.02
CA VAL A 187 -2.54 -17.31 -0.59
C VAL A 187 -2.86 -18.50 -1.49
N ALA A 188 -1.95 -18.90 -2.38
CA ALA A 188 -2.17 -20.04 -3.28
C ALA A 188 -2.44 -21.36 -2.51
N ILE A 189 -1.74 -21.58 -1.40
CA ILE A 189 -1.96 -22.76 -0.53
C ILE A 189 -3.33 -22.66 0.17
N MET A 190 -3.69 -21.49 0.68
CA MET A 190 -4.99 -21.25 1.32
C MET A 190 -6.14 -21.47 0.34
N ASP A 191 -6.01 -20.99 -0.89
CA ASP A 191 -7.01 -21.17 -1.95
C ASP A 191 -7.18 -22.64 -2.33
N GLU A 192 -6.08 -23.40 -2.41
CA GLU A 192 -6.15 -24.85 -2.65
C GLU A 192 -6.86 -25.57 -1.51
N GLY A 193 -6.53 -25.23 -0.25
CA GLY A 193 -7.21 -25.76 0.94
C GLY A 193 -8.70 -25.44 0.95
N HIS A 194 -9.06 -24.18 0.64
CA HIS A 194 -10.45 -23.73 0.58
C HIS A 194 -11.23 -24.46 -0.52
N LYS A 195 -10.64 -24.64 -1.72
CA LYS A 195 -11.26 -25.41 -2.81
C LYS A 195 -11.57 -26.85 -2.38
N LYS A 196 -10.61 -27.53 -1.73
CA LYS A 196 -10.81 -28.90 -1.21
C LYS A 196 -11.93 -28.95 -0.17
N TYR A 197 -11.93 -28.01 0.77
CA TYR A 197 -13.00 -27.89 1.76
C TYR A 197 -14.38 -27.73 1.11
N LEU A 198 -14.51 -26.85 0.12
CA LEU A 198 -15.77 -26.67 -0.60
C LEU A 198 -16.20 -27.92 -1.39
N GLU A 199 -15.27 -28.65 -1.99
CA GLU A 199 -15.57 -29.93 -2.66
C GLU A 199 -16.05 -31.01 -1.69
N GLU A 200 -15.43 -31.12 -0.51
CA GLU A 200 -15.85 -32.04 0.55
C GLU A 200 -17.25 -31.68 1.08
N LEU A 201 -17.50 -30.39 1.30
CA LEU A 201 -18.81 -29.90 1.73
C LEU A 201 -19.89 -30.20 0.70
N ARG A 202 -19.62 -29.99 -0.59
CA ARG A 202 -20.52 -30.37 -1.70
C ARG A 202 -20.81 -31.87 -1.70
N ARG A 203 -19.78 -32.72 -1.61
CA ARG A 203 -19.96 -34.18 -1.54
C ARG A 203 -20.80 -34.61 -0.34
N ARG A 204 -20.58 -34.01 0.84
CA ARG A 204 -21.35 -34.31 2.04
C ARG A 204 -22.82 -33.93 1.88
N ASN A 205 -23.09 -32.75 1.30
CA ASN A 205 -24.44 -32.28 1.02
C ASN A 205 -25.16 -33.20 0.01
N GLU A 206 -24.48 -33.64 -1.04
CA GLU A 206 -25.03 -34.61 -2.01
C GLU A 206 -25.37 -35.96 -1.36
N MET A 207 -24.53 -36.45 -0.44
CA MET A 207 -24.81 -37.68 0.30
C MET A 207 -26.04 -37.54 1.19
N LEU A 208 -26.13 -36.45 1.97
CA LEU A 208 -27.30 -36.16 2.80
C LEU A 208 -28.58 -36.02 1.97
N GLN A 209 -28.50 -35.39 0.79
CA GLN A 209 -29.64 -35.30 -0.13
C GLN A 209 -30.07 -36.68 -0.66
N LYS A 210 -29.12 -37.54 -1.04
CA LYS A 210 -29.43 -38.92 -1.46
C LYS A 210 -30.03 -39.75 -0.32
N GLU A 211 -29.53 -39.60 0.90
CA GLU A 211 -30.09 -40.26 2.09
C GLU A 211 -31.53 -39.81 2.36
N ARG A 212 -31.79 -38.49 2.32
CA ARG A 212 -33.14 -37.92 2.44
C ARG A 212 -34.08 -38.46 1.35
N ALA A 213 -33.64 -38.47 0.09
CA ALA A 213 -34.44 -39.02 -1.02
C ALA A 213 -34.74 -40.52 -0.85
N ASN A 214 -33.76 -41.29 -0.39
CA ASN A 214 -33.92 -42.72 -0.12
C ASN A 214 -34.86 -42.99 1.07
N ALA A 215 -34.83 -42.17 2.11
CA ALA A 215 -35.73 -42.27 3.26
C ALA A 215 -37.19 -42.00 2.87
N ILE A 216 -37.42 -40.98 2.02
CA ILE A 216 -38.74 -40.67 1.46
C ILE A 216 -39.26 -41.85 0.62
N HIS A 217 -38.40 -42.47 -0.21
CA HIS A 217 -38.81 -43.59 -1.07
C HIS A 217 -39.14 -44.88 -0.29
N ARG A 218 -38.54 -45.08 0.89
CA ARG A 218 -38.79 -46.27 1.73
C ARG A 218 -40.03 -46.16 2.64
N GLY A 219 -40.77 -45.05 2.58
CA GLY A 219 -42.00 -44.86 3.36
C GLY A 219 -41.78 -44.88 4.88
N ALA A 220 -40.58 -44.53 5.36
CA ALA A 220 -40.34 -44.35 6.79
C ALA A 220 -41.03 -43.06 7.24
N LYS A 221 -41.86 -43.13 8.30
CA LYS A 221 -42.34 -41.91 8.99
C LYS A 221 -41.10 -41.17 9.49
N VAL A 222 -40.88 -39.97 8.96
CA VAL A 222 -39.84 -39.07 9.43
C VAL A 222 -40.29 -38.61 10.83
N ASP A 223 -39.59 -39.06 11.87
CA ASP A 223 -39.70 -38.44 13.19
C ASP A 223 -39.17 -37.01 13.07
N THR A 224 -40.06 -36.04 13.22
CA THR A 224 -39.75 -34.61 13.28
C THR A 224 -39.20 -34.25 14.65
N ASN A 225 -38.11 -34.89 15.08
CA ASN A 225 -37.28 -34.37 16.16
C ASN A 225 -35.99 -33.86 15.53
N ILE A 226 -36.09 -32.64 15.03
CA ILE A 226 -34.95 -31.84 14.60
C ILE A 226 -34.29 -31.37 15.89
N GLU A 227 -33.25 -32.07 16.34
CA GLU A 227 -32.19 -31.36 17.05
C GLU A 227 -31.52 -30.50 15.99
N GLU A 228 -31.87 -29.22 16.00
CA GLU A 228 -31.15 -28.17 15.30
C GLU A 228 -29.72 -28.16 15.85
N GLY A 229 -28.87 -29.03 15.30
CA GLY A 229 -27.44 -28.95 15.49
C GLY A 229 -26.98 -27.71 14.76
N ASP A 230 -26.81 -26.62 15.51
CA ASP A 230 -26.17 -25.34 15.18
C ASP A 230 -25.64 -25.26 13.75
N MET A 231 -26.53 -24.90 12.83
CA MET A 231 -26.15 -24.24 11.59
C MET A 231 -25.94 -22.74 11.88
N GLU A 232 -24.98 -22.42 12.74
CA GLU A 232 -24.31 -21.12 12.69
C GLU A 232 -23.21 -21.20 11.63
N GLY A 233 -23.61 -21.40 10.38
CA GLY A 233 -22.83 -21.01 9.23
C GLY A 233 -23.43 -19.70 8.77
N SER A 234 -22.86 -18.59 9.22
CA SER A 234 -23.21 -17.23 8.80
C SER A 234 -23.53 -17.19 7.32
N GLU A 235 -24.81 -16.98 6.99
CA GLU A 235 -25.27 -16.53 5.67
C GLU A 235 -24.81 -15.07 5.48
N GLU A 236 -23.51 -14.83 5.52
CA GLU A 236 -22.84 -13.57 5.22
C GLU A 236 -21.32 -13.77 5.17
N ASP A 237 -20.84 -14.93 4.70
CA ASP A 237 -19.47 -15.02 4.20
C ASP A 237 -19.47 -14.29 2.85
N GLU A 238 -19.32 -12.96 2.92
CA GLU A 238 -18.81 -12.17 1.80
C GLU A 238 -17.63 -12.95 1.23
N VAL A 239 -17.83 -13.48 0.03
CA VAL A 239 -16.79 -14.12 -0.76
C VAL A 239 -15.69 -13.07 -0.92
N TYR A 240 -14.68 -13.09 -0.03
CA TYR A 240 -13.41 -12.44 -0.28
C TYR A 240 -12.72 -13.30 -1.33
N ASP A 241 -13.16 -13.13 -2.58
CA ASP A 241 -12.47 -13.64 -3.74
C ASP A 241 -11.14 -12.89 -3.84
N TYR A 242 -10.12 -13.42 -3.17
CA TYR A 242 -8.74 -12.93 -3.31
C TYR A 242 -8.26 -13.01 -4.76
N ALA A 243 -8.91 -13.81 -5.64
CA ALA A 243 -8.56 -13.93 -7.05
C ALA A 243 -9.27 -12.89 -7.95
N GLN A 244 -10.51 -12.49 -7.68
CA GLN A 244 -11.15 -11.37 -8.41
C GLN A 244 -10.55 -10.00 -8.07
N VAL A 245 -9.81 -9.88 -6.96
CA VAL A 245 -9.07 -8.65 -6.65
C VAL A 245 -7.92 -8.41 -7.65
N GLU A 246 -7.45 -9.43 -8.38
CA GLU A 246 -6.40 -9.26 -9.40
C GLU A 246 -6.89 -9.44 -10.84
N SER A 247 -8.04 -10.07 -11.08
CA SER A 247 -8.51 -10.37 -12.44
C SER A 247 -9.55 -9.41 -13.03
N GLU A 248 -10.21 -8.57 -12.23
CA GLU A 248 -11.17 -7.60 -12.75
C GLU A 248 -10.63 -6.17 -12.72
N GLY A 249 -10.15 -5.74 -13.89
CA GLY A 249 -9.73 -4.37 -14.16
C GLY A 249 -8.23 -4.13 -14.03
N ARG A 250 -7.41 -4.80 -14.84
CA ARG A 250 -6.16 -4.17 -15.34
C ARG A 250 -6.57 -2.97 -16.20
N GLU A 251 -6.99 -1.88 -15.58
CA GLU A 251 -6.82 -0.58 -16.22
C GLU A 251 -5.32 -0.36 -16.37
N PRO A 252 -4.83 -0.05 -17.57
CA PRO A 252 -3.40 0.18 -17.76
C PRO A 252 -2.95 1.31 -16.82
N LEU A 253 -1.91 1.02 -16.02
CA LEU A 253 -1.17 2.04 -15.29
C LEU A 253 -0.56 3.04 -16.29
#